data_AF-A0A2D4XPB8-F1
#
_entry.id   AF-A0A2D4XPB8-F1
#
_cell.length_a   1.000
_cell.length_b   1.000
_cell.length_c   1.000
_cell.angle_alpha   90.00
_cell.angle_beta   90.00
_cell.angle_gamma   90.00
#
_symmetry.space_group_name_H-M   'P 1'
#
loop_
_entity.id
_entity.type
_entity.pdbx_description
1 polymer ?
#
loop_
_entity_poly.entity_id
_entity_poly.type
_entity_poly.pdbx_seq_one_letter_code
_entity_poly.pdbx_strand_id
1 'polypeptide(L)'
;MELDLTKDYELRGYTILGNPEPDDLHKALRKVEASLLPLPQEEIEQRLTAMSILMTIPKDFDPEVMALKRRVLAEKLTEWPADIVIDAIGFIERHNKFWPTLAEFVECMDWMMKPRKLLQQTLQKRIDNY
;
A
#
# COMPACT_ATOMS: atom_id res chain seq x y z
N MET A 1 13.39 17.01 -9.55
CA MET A 1 12.37 16.12 -10.15
C MET A 1 11.11 16.95 -10.30
N GLU A 2 10.44 16.81 -11.43
CA GLU A 2 9.16 17.51 -11.70
C GLU A 2 8.05 16.48 -11.90
N LEU A 3 6.82 16.89 -11.58
CA LEU A 3 5.62 16.08 -11.78
C LEU A 3 5.12 16.25 -13.21
N ASP A 4 4.78 15.14 -13.87
CA ASP A 4 4.03 15.15 -15.12
C ASP A 4 2.55 14.92 -14.82
N LEU A 5 1.69 15.89 -15.14
CA LEU A 5 0.27 15.89 -14.79
C LEU A 5 -0.63 15.92 -16.04
N THR A 6 -1.80 15.28 -15.96
CA THR A 6 -2.89 15.47 -16.94
C THR A 6 -3.47 16.89 -16.82
N LYS A 7 -4.34 17.27 -17.78
CA LYS A 7 -5.17 18.49 -17.67
C LYS A 7 -6.08 18.48 -16.44
N ASP A 8 -6.41 17.30 -15.95
CA ASP A 8 -7.25 17.07 -14.77
C ASP A 8 -6.42 16.86 -13.49
N TYR A 9 -5.13 17.27 -13.51
CA TYR A 9 -4.19 17.18 -12.39
C TYR A 9 -3.87 15.76 -11.90
N GLU A 10 -4.12 14.74 -12.72
CA GLU A 10 -3.70 13.38 -12.39
C GLU A 10 -2.22 13.17 -12.69
N LEU A 11 -1.49 12.57 -11.74
CA LEU A 11 -0.11 12.19 -11.93
C LEU A 11 0.04 11.13 -13.03
N ARG A 12 0.79 11.48 -14.08
CA ARG A 12 1.20 10.59 -15.18
C ARG A 12 2.58 9.99 -14.98
N GLY A 13 3.47 10.72 -14.32
CA GLY A 13 4.85 10.28 -14.15
C GLY A 13 5.73 11.37 -13.56
N TYR A 14 7.02 11.13 -13.65
CA TYR A 14 8.04 12.06 -13.16
C TYR A 14 9.06 12.34 -14.25
N THR A 15 9.63 13.54 -14.19
CA THR A 15 10.78 13.94 -15.00
C THR A 15 12.01 14.04 -14.10
N ILE A 16 13.04 13.25 -14.42
CA ILE A 16 14.35 13.33 -13.77
C ILE A 16 15.12 14.47 -14.43
N LEU A 17 15.47 15.48 -13.65
CA LEU A 17 16.19 16.66 -14.14
C LEU A 17 17.70 16.37 -14.20
N GLY A 18 18.35 16.87 -15.24
CA GLY A 18 19.80 16.74 -15.43
C GLY A 18 20.26 15.33 -15.80
N ASN A 19 21.57 15.11 -15.60
CA ASN A 19 22.24 13.84 -15.84
C ASN A 19 22.84 13.35 -14.51
N PRO A 20 22.01 12.84 -13.58
CA PRO A 20 22.51 12.24 -12.35
C PRO A 20 23.37 11.02 -12.68
N GLU A 21 24.42 10.80 -11.92
CA GLU A 21 25.30 9.64 -12.09
C GLU A 21 24.51 8.32 -11.98
N PRO A 22 24.89 7.26 -12.72
CA PRO A 22 24.19 5.97 -12.69
C PRO A 22 24.02 5.39 -11.28
N ASP A 23 25.04 5.54 -10.42
CA ASP A 23 24.99 5.03 -9.05
C ASP A 23 23.92 5.74 -8.21
N ASP A 24 23.70 7.04 -8.43
CA ASP A 24 22.65 7.79 -7.73
C ASP A 24 21.24 7.37 -8.19
N LEU A 25 21.07 7.04 -9.48
CA LEU A 25 19.83 6.46 -9.99
C LEU A 25 19.54 5.09 -9.36
N HIS A 26 20.55 4.22 -9.26
CA HIS A 26 20.40 2.92 -8.60
C HIS A 26 20.12 3.05 -7.11
N LYS A 27 20.77 3.99 -6.40
CA LYS A 27 20.48 4.29 -4.99
C LYS A 27 19.04 4.77 -4.82
N ALA A 28 18.55 5.64 -5.70
CA ALA A 28 17.17 6.13 -5.66
C ALA A 28 16.17 4.98 -5.95
N LEU A 29 16.43 4.15 -6.96
CA LEU A 29 15.58 3.01 -7.30
C LEU A 29 15.44 2.04 -6.12
N ARG A 30 16.54 1.67 -5.47
CA ARG A 30 16.52 0.79 -4.29
C ARG A 30 15.65 1.33 -3.16
N LYS A 31 15.65 2.65 -2.93
CA LYS A 31 14.80 3.28 -1.91
C LYS A 31 13.33 3.18 -2.27
N VAL A 32 12.99 3.39 -3.55
CA VAL A 32 11.61 3.28 -4.03
C VAL A 32 11.13 1.83 -3.96
N GLU A 33 11.97 0.86 -4.35
CA GLU A 33 11.66 -0.57 -4.23
C GLU A 33 11.44 -0.97 -2.78
N ALA A 34 12.27 -0.51 -1.85
CA ALA A 34 12.06 -0.73 -0.42
C ALA A 34 10.72 -0.17 0.08
N SER A 35 10.29 0.98 -0.45
CA SER A 35 8.98 1.58 -0.12
C SER A 35 7.77 0.86 -0.72
N LEU A 36 8.00 -0.14 -1.57
CA LEU A 36 6.96 -0.96 -2.18
C LEU A 36 6.83 -2.34 -1.50
N LEU A 37 7.69 -2.64 -0.52
CA LEU A 37 7.68 -3.93 0.15
C LEU A 37 6.42 -4.08 1.02
N PRO A 38 5.70 -5.19 0.90
CA PRO A 38 4.53 -5.45 1.72
C PRO A 38 4.92 -5.87 3.13
N LEU A 39 3.97 -5.74 4.05
CA LEU A 39 4.10 -6.33 5.38
C LEU A 39 3.95 -7.86 5.28
N PRO A 40 4.70 -8.66 6.07
CA PRO A 40 4.45 -10.10 6.16
C PRO A 40 2.99 -10.39 6.53
N GLN A 41 2.38 -11.39 5.89
CA GLN A 41 0.98 -11.75 6.14
C GLN A 41 0.68 -11.98 7.62
N GLU A 42 1.58 -12.67 8.33
CA GLU A 42 1.43 -12.95 9.77
C GLU A 42 1.32 -11.66 10.61
N GLU A 43 2.12 -10.64 10.28
CA GLU A 43 2.03 -9.35 10.96
C GLU A 43 0.71 -8.62 10.63
N ILE A 44 0.22 -8.73 9.39
CA ILE A 44 -1.09 -8.20 9.03
C ILE A 44 -2.20 -8.91 9.83
N GLU A 45 -2.14 -10.24 9.95
CA GLU A 45 -3.10 -11.01 10.76
C GLU A 45 -3.06 -10.59 12.23
N GLN A 46 -1.88 -10.37 12.82
CA GLN A 46 -1.75 -9.88 14.19
C GLN A 46 -2.43 -8.50 14.36
N ARG A 47 -2.22 -7.58 13.42
CA ARG A 47 -2.84 -6.24 13.43
C ARG A 47 -4.36 -6.31 13.26
N LEU A 48 -4.84 -7.12 12.32
CA LEU A 48 -6.27 -7.35 12.12
C LEU A 48 -6.92 -8.00 13.35
N THR A 49 -6.18 -8.86 14.07
CA THR A 49 -6.64 -9.44 15.34
C THR A 49 -6.80 -8.37 16.40
N ALA A 50 -5.81 -7.49 16.58
CA ALA A 50 -5.90 -6.36 17.51
C ALA A 50 -7.08 -5.44 17.17
N MET A 51 -7.24 -5.09 15.89
CA MET A 51 -8.36 -4.30 15.39
C MET A 51 -9.71 -4.97 15.68
N SER A 52 -9.81 -6.30 15.55
CA SER A 52 -11.06 -7.05 15.79
C SER A 52 -11.63 -6.88 17.21
N ILE A 53 -10.76 -6.67 18.21
CA ILE A 53 -11.15 -6.50 19.62
C ILE A 53 -11.91 -5.18 19.83
N LEU A 54 -11.66 -4.18 18.97
CA LEU A 54 -12.25 -2.85 19.05
C LEU A 54 -13.54 -2.71 18.23
N MET A 55 -13.90 -3.76 17.48
CA MET A 55 -15.02 -3.74 16.55
C MET A 55 -16.25 -4.48 17.07
N THR A 56 -17.42 -4.09 16.55
CA THR A 56 -18.65 -4.85 16.77
C THR A 56 -18.65 -6.09 15.88
N ILE A 57 -18.51 -7.27 16.48
CA ILE A 57 -18.61 -8.56 15.80
C ILE A 57 -20.07 -9.03 15.81
N PRO A 58 -20.69 -9.33 14.65
CA PRO A 58 -22.05 -9.88 14.61
C PRO A 58 -22.14 -11.21 15.36
N LYS A 59 -23.29 -11.49 15.99
CA LYS A 59 -23.50 -12.70 16.82
C LYS A 59 -23.30 -14.02 16.06
N ASP A 60 -23.46 -14.00 14.74
CA ASP A 60 -23.40 -15.18 13.88
C ASP A 60 -21.97 -15.49 13.40
N PHE A 61 -20.98 -14.69 13.82
CA PHE A 61 -19.58 -14.98 13.54
C PHE A 61 -19.03 -15.93 14.59
N ASP A 62 -18.96 -17.21 14.22
CA ASP A 62 -18.15 -18.14 14.99
C ASP A 62 -16.64 -17.79 14.87
N PRO A 63 -15.81 -18.27 15.81
CA PRO A 63 -14.38 -18.03 15.80
C PRO A 63 -13.63 -18.53 14.56
N GLU A 64 -14.04 -19.64 13.95
CA GLU A 64 -13.45 -20.21 12.74
C GLU A 64 -13.72 -19.32 11.52
N VAL A 65 -14.95 -18.81 11.38
CA VAL A 65 -15.31 -17.86 10.33
C VAL A 65 -14.51 -16.56 10.46
N MET A 66 -14.38 -16.03 11.68
CA MET A 66 -13.53 -14.86 11.93
C MET A 66 -12.07 -15.11 11.55
N ALA A 67 -11.52 -16.27 11.94
CA ALA A 67 -10.15 -16.64 11.59
C ALA A 67 -9.95 -16.73 10.08
N LEU A 68 -10.90 -17.34 9.36
CA LEU A 68 -10.86 -17.42 7.90
C LEU A 68 -10.91 -16.04 7.25
N LYS A 69 -11.84 -15.16 7.67
CA LYS A 69 -11.93 -13.80 7.13
C LYS A 69 -10.66 -13.00 7.36
N ARG A 70 -10.08 -13.10 8.56
CA ARG A 70 -8.81 -12.45 8.89
C ARG A 70 -7.68 -12.93 8.00
N ARG A 71 -7.52 -14.24 7.83
CA ARG A 71 -6.46 -14.83 6.99
C ARG A 71 -6.60 -14.39 5.53
N VAL A 72 -7.80 -14.48 4.97
CA VAL A 72 -8.06 -14.08 3.57
C VAL A 72 -7.82 -12.58 3.37
N LEU A 73 -8.27 -11.74 4.32
CA LEU A 73 -8.05 -10.31 4.26
C LEU A 73 -6.56 -9.98 4.37
N ALA A 74 -5.83 -10.62 5.29
CA ALA A 74 -4.40 -10.43 5.44
C ALA A 74 -3.62 -10.82 4.18
N GLU A 75 -3.93 -11.98 3.60
CA GLU A 75 -3.35 -12.44 2.33
C GLU A 75 -3.54 -11.39 1.23
N LYS A 76 -4.75 -10.82 1.11
CA LYS A 76 -5.02 -9.79 0.11
C LYS A 76 -4.28 -8.49 0.38
N LEU A 77 -4.20 -8.05 1.64
CA LEU A 77 -3.50 -6.82 2.00
C LEU A 77 -1.99 -6.87 1.72
N THR A 78 -1.39 -8.06 1.52
CA THR A 78 0.01 -8.18 1.07
C THR A 78 0.25 -7.62 -0.34
N GLU A 79 -0.79 -7.30 -1.12
CA GLU A 79 -0.65 -6.63 -2.42
C GLU A 79 -0.24 -5.15 -2.28
N TRP A 80 -0.29 -4.58 -1.07
CA TRP A 80 0.06 -3.20 -0.77
C TRP A 80 1.30 -3.08 0.14
N PRO A 81 2.06 -1.96 0.04
CA PRO A 81 3.20 -1.67 0.89
C PRO A 81 2.85 -1.59 2.35
N ALA A 82 3.82 -1.97 3.19
CA ALA A 82 3.65 -2.09 4.62
C ALA A 82 3.07 -0.83 5.28
N ASP A 83 3.60 0.35 4.96
CA ASP A 83 3.16 1.61 5.53
C ASP A 83 1.72 1.97 5.13
N ILE A 84 1.35 1.75 3.86
CA ILE A 84 -0.01 1.97 3.37
C ILE A 84 -1.01 1.06 4.10
N VAL A 85 -0.68 -0.22 4.28
CA VAL A 85 -1.54 -1.17 5.00
C VAL A 85 -1.68 -0.79 6.47
N ILE A 86 -0.58 -0.38 7.13
CA ILE A 86 -0.60 0.04 8.53
C ILE A 86 -1.49 1.26 8.72
N ASP A 87 -1.36 2.27 7.86
CA ASP A 87 -2.17 3.48 7.92
C ASP A 87 -3.65 3.18 7.64
N ALA A 88 -3.94 2.31 6.68
CA ALA A 88 -5.29 1.88 6.36
C ALA A 88 -5.97 1.12 7.51
N ILE A 89 -5.27 0.19 8.16
CA ILE A 89 -5.78 -0.50 9.36
C ILE A 89 -6.11 0.53 10.45
N GLY A 90 -5.20 1.47 10.72
CA GLY A 90 -5.45 2.51 11.71
C GLY A 90 -6.62 3.43 11.34
N PHE A 91 -6.80 3.76 10.05
CA PHE A 91 -7.94 4.53 9.58
C PHE A 91 -9.25 3.76 9.82
N ILE A 92 -9.32 2.51 9.38
CA ILE A 92 -10.50 1.66 9.51
C ILE A 92 -10.86 1.44 10.98
N GLU A 93 -9.89 1.20 11.85
CA GLU A 93 -10.10 1.06 13.31
C GLU A 93 -10.83 2.26 13.92
N ARG A 94 -10.56 3.48 13.43
CA ARG A 94 -11.17 4.72 13.96
C ARG A 94 -12.53 5.06 13.36
N HIS A 95 -12.82 4.58 12.15
CA HIS A 95 -13.99 5.03 11.39
C HIS A 95 -15.04 3.93 11.21
N ASN A 96 -14.66 2.66 11.31
CA ASN A 96 -15.56 1.54 11.07
C ASN A 96 -16.03 0.92 12.38
N LYS A 97 -17.34 0.70 12.47
CA LYS A 97 -17.96 0.01 13.60
C LYS A 97 -17.91 -1.52 13.47
N PHE A 98 -17.97 -2.02 12.24
CA PHE A 98 -18.09 -3.45 11.92
C PHE A 98 -16.83 -3.97 11.25
N TRP A 99 -16.70 -5.30 11.18
CA TRP A 99 -15.59 -5.95 10.49
C TRP A 99 -15.51 -5.48 9.03
N PRO A 100 -14.36 -4.96 8.58
CA PRO A 100 -14.23 -4.38 7.27
C PRO A 100 -14.19 -5.42 6.15
N THR A 101 -14.61 -4.97 4.98
CA THR A 101 -14.42 -5.63 3.69
C THR A 101 -13.11 -5.20 3.05
N LEU A 102 -12.62 -5.95 2.07
CA LEU A 102 -11.46 -5.53 1.28
C LEU A 102 -11.69 -4.19 0.57
N ALA A 103 -12.93 -3.90 0.13
CA ALA A 103 -13.26 -2.67 -0.59
C ALA A 103 -12.96 -1.42 0.25
N GLU A 104 -13.29 -1.43 1.54
CA GLU A 104 -13.05 -0.31 2.45
C GLU A 104 -11.55 -0.03 2.63
N PHE A 105 -10.70 -1.06 2.58
CA PHE A 105 -9.26 -0.87 2.53
C PHE A 105 -8.82 -0.28 1.19
N VAL A 106 -9.29 -0.83 0.07
CA VAL A 106 -8.91 -0.36 -1.27
C VAL A 106 -9.23 1.12 -1.47
N GLU A 107 -10.39 1.57 -1.00
CA GLU A 107 -10.83 2.98 -1.09
C GLU A 107 -9.82 3.96 -0.48
N CYS A 108 -9.16 3.58 0.63
CA CYS A 108 -8.18 4.45 1.27
C CYS A 108 -6.73 4.22 0.81
N MET A 109 -6.42 3.10 0.16
CA MET A 109 -5.05 2.72 -0.21
C MET A 109 -4.69 2.95 -1.68
N ASP A 110 -5.64 2.80 -2.62
CA ASP A 110 -5.32 2.65 -4.04
C ASP A 110 -4.59 3.87 -4.64
N TRP A 111 -5.02 5.07 -4.26
CA TRP A 111 -4.42 6.32 -4.72
C TRP A 111 -2.98 6.52 -4.20
N MET A 112 -2.60 5.90 -3.07
CA MET A 112 -1.26 6.03 -2.47
C MET A 112 -0.20 5.22 -3.22
N MET A 113 -0.62 4.20 -3.98
CA MET A 113 0.27 3.31 -4.72
C MET A 113 0.77 3.88 -6.05
N LYS A 114 -0.13 4.57 -6.76
CA LYS A 114 0.13 5.10 -8.11
C LYS A 114 1.42 5.95 -8.16
N PRO A 115 1.67 6.89 -7.24
CA PRO A 115 2.89 7.71 -7.28
C PRO A 115 4.19 6.90 -7.14
N ARG A 116 4.21 5.84 -6.33
CA ARG A 116 5.42 5.03 -6.08
C ARG A 116 5.77 4.17 -7.29
N LYS A 117 4.76 3.52 -7.88
CA LYS A 117 4.92 2.73 -9.12
C LYS A 117 5.41 3.59 -10.28
N LEU A 118 4.85 4.79 -10.44
CA LEU A 118 5.29 5.71 -11.49
C LEU A 118 6.75 6.15 -11.30
N LEU A 119 7.17 6.39 -10.06
CA LEU A 119 8.56 6.79 -9.77
C LEU A 119 9.54 5.65 -10.06
N GLN A 120 9.19 4.42 -9.64
CA GLN A 120 9.98 3.23 -9.94
C GLN A 120 10.17 3.06 -11.46
N GLN A 121 9.08 3.17 -12.22
CA GLN A 121 9.10 3.06 -13.68
C GLN A 121 9.95 4.16 -14.33
N THR A 122 9.85 5.41 -13.88
CA THR A 122 10.67 6.51 -14.39
C THR A 122 12.16 6.28 -14.11
N LEU A 123 12.52 5.85 -12.90
CA LEU A 123 13.90 5.56 -12.53
C LEU A 123 14.47 4.41 -13.37
N GLN A 124 13.72 3.31 -13.51
CA GLN A 124 14.14 2.16 -14.31
C GLN A 124 14.35 2.57 -15.77
N LYS A 125 13.40 3.27 -16.38
CA LYS A 125 13.54 3.76 -17.76
C LYS A 125 14.76 4.66 -17.93
N ARG A 126 15.10 5.49 -16.94
CA ARG A 126 16.28 6.37 -17.02
C ARG A 126 17.58 5.59 -16.94
N ILE A 127 17.63 4.53 -16.15
CA ILE A 127 18.77 3.61 -16.05
C ILE A 127 18.93 2.83 -17.36
N ASP A 128 17.83 2.33 -17.94
CA ASP A 128 17.86 1.55 -19.19
C ASP A 128 18.31 2.37 -20.41
N ASN A 129 18.12 3.69 -20.37
CA ASN A 129 18.49 4.65 -21.42
C ASN A 129 19.82 5.39 -21.12
N TYR A 130 20.56 4.95 -20.11
CA TYR A 130 21.88 5.50 -19.77
C TYR A 130 22.97 4.87 -20.64
#